data_AF-A0A7C7VVQ9-F1
#
_entry.id   AF-A0A7C7VVQ9-F1
#
_cell.length_a   1.000
_cell.length_b   1.000
_cell.length_c   1.000
_cell.angle_alpha   90.00
_cell.angle_beta   90.00
_cell.angle_gamma   90.00
#
_symmetry.space_group_name_H-M   'P 1'
#
loop_
_entity.id
_entity.type
_entity.pdbx_description
1 polymer ?
#
loop_
_entity_poly.entity_id
_entity_poly.type
_entity_poly.pdbx_seq_one_letter_code
_entity_poly.pdbx_strand_id
1 'polypeptide(L)'
;MRSVAVSKLSRAKQEWTEETVKPVLERFPERRERFETLSGIPLERVYTPADVEVDYLEDLGFPGQCPFTRGVQPTMYRGRLWTMRQYAGYATAEESNAR
;
A
#
# COMPACT_ATOMS: atom_id res chain seq x y z
N MET A 1 -2.67 16.16 17.56
CA MET A 1 -2.12 15.57 18.81
C MET A 1 -1.97 14.08 18.57
N ARG A 2 -0.74 13.54 18.43
CA ARG A 2 -0.54 12.09 18.24
C ARG A 2 -1.05 11.34 19.47
N SER A 3 -1.80 10.26 19.26
CA SER A 3 -2.38 9.49 20.36
C SER A 3 -1.28 8.81 21.19
N VAL A 4 -1.52 8.66 22.50
CA VAL A 4 -0.59 7.99 23.44
C VAL A 4 -0.27 6.55 23.01
N ALA A 5 -1.18 5.90 22.26
CA ALA A 5 -0.95 4.56 21.73
C ALA A 5 0.11 4.56 20.60
N VAL A 6 0.05 5.55 19.71
CA VAL A 6 1.01 5.69 18.60
C VAL A 6 2.42 6.00 19.11
N SER A 7 2.56 6.84 20.15
CA SER A 7 3.87 7.13 20.74
C SER A 7 4.50 5.91 21.41
N LYS A 8 3.70 5.10 22.13
CA LYS A 8 4.16 3.82 22.70
C LYS A 8 4.62 2.85 21.61
N LEU A 9 3.91 2.78 20.50
CA LEU A 9 4.24 1.89 19.39
C LEU A 9 5.54 2.29 18.69
N SER A 10 5.75 3.59 18.48
CA SER A 10 7.01 4.12 17.92
C SER A 10 8.21 3.74 18.79
N ARG A 11 8.08 3.88 20.11
CA ARG A 11 9.12 3.47 21.06
C ARG A 11 9.38 1.96 21.01
N ALA A 12 8.32 1.15 21.05
CA ALA A 12 8.46 -0.31 20.98
C ALA A 12 9.13 -0.77 19.67
N LYS A 13 8.82 -0.10 18.55
CA LYS A 13 9.48 -0.35 17.26
C LYS A 13 10.98 -0.02 17.31
N GLN A 14 11.36 1.07 17.99
CA GLN A 14 12.77 1.43 18.17
C GLN A 14 13.50 0.41 19.05
N GLU A 15 12.91 0.02 20.19
CA GLU A 15 13.47 -1.00 21.09
C GLU A 15 13.67 -2.33 20.36
N TRP A 16 12.68 -2.79 19.61
CA TRP A 16 12.80 -3.98 18.75
C TRP A 16 13.93 -3.85 17.70
N THR A 17 14.10 -2.67 17.11
CA THR A 17 15.12 -2.43 16.09
C THR A 17 16.53 -2.56 16.68
N GLU A 18 16.77 -1.99 17.85
CA GLU A 18 18.08 -2.08 18.52
C GLU A 18 18.34 -3.44 19.15
N GLU A 19 17.36 -4.00 19.86
CA GLU A 19 17.57 -5.20 20.68
C GLU A 19 17.45 -6.50 19.87
N THR A 20 16.60 -6.51 18.83
CA THR A 20 16.30 -7.74 18.07
C THR A 20 16.89 -7.70 16.66
N VAL A 21 16.74 -6.59 15.93
CA VAL A 21 17.13 -6.54 14.52
C VAL A 21 18.64 -6.37 14.36
N LYS A 22 19.24 -5.41 15.06
CA LYS A 22 20.66 -5.07 14.91
C LYS A 22 21.61 -6.25 15.16
N PRO A 23 21.47 -7.08 16.22
CA PRO A 23 22.36 -8.23 16.43
C PRO A 23 22.29 -9.26 15.29
N VAL A 24 21.11 -9.41 14.66
CA VAL A 24 20.95 -10.30 13.52
C VAL A 24 21.62 -9.71 12.28
N LEU A 25 21.48 -8.41 12.01
CA LEU A 25 22.10 -7.76 10.85
C LEU A 25 23.63 -7.79 10.92
N GLU A 26 24.21 -7.64 12.11
CA GLU A 26 25.65 -7.73 12.32
C GLU A 26 26.19 -9.13 12.02
N ARG A 27 25.41 -10.17 12.31
CA ARG A 27 25.80 -11.56 12.04
C ARG A 27 25.47 -12.01 10.61
N PHE A 28 24.34 -11.57 10.10
CA PHE A 28 23.77 -11.97 8.82
C PHE A 28 23.16 -10.74 8.12
N PRO A 29 23.91 -10.08 7.22
CA PRO A 29 23.41 -8.92 6.51
C PRO A 29 22.24 -9.29 5.61
N GLU A 30 21.36 -8.33 5.36
CA GLU A 30 20.27 -8.48 4.40
C GLU A 30 20.77 -8.57 2.96
N ARG A 31 19.91 -9.07 2.08
CA ARG A 31 20.22 -9.30 0.65
C ARG A 31 20.58 -8.03 -0.12
N ARG A 32 20.18 -6.87 0.39
CA ARG A 32 20.40 -5.56 -0.21
C ARG A 32 20.63 -4.55 0.90
N GLU A 33 21.45 -3.55 0.61
CA GLU A 33 21.66 -2.42 1.51
C GLU A 33 20.38 -1.55 1.64
N ARG A 34 19.63 -1.40 0.54
CA ARG A 34 18.36 -0.67 0.50
C ARG A 34 17.30 -1.46 -0.24
N PHE A 35 16.07 -1.36 0.25
CA PHE A 35 14.90 -1.90 -0.40
C PHE A 35 14.08 -0.73 -0.94
N GLU A 36 13.70 -0.81 -2.21
CA GLU A 36 12.97 0.25 -2.90
C GLU A 36 11.92 -0.38 -3.82
N THR A 37 10.85 0.35 -4.08
CA THR A 37 9.88 0.00 -5.13
C THR A 37 10.48 0.20 -6.52
N LEU A 38 9.79 -0.27 -7.57
CA LEU A 38 10.21 -0.03 -8.96
C LEU A 38 10.26 1.45 -9.34
N SER A 39 9.59 2.31 -8.57
CA SER A 39 9.59 3.76 -8.75
C SER A 39 10.62 4.48 -7.86
N GLY A 40 11.50 3.76 -7.17
CA GLY A 40 12.56 4.33 -6.32
C GLY A 40 12.10 4.83 -4.95
N ILE A 41 10.92 4.41 -4.48
CA ILE A 41 10.43 4.76 -3.15
C ILE A 41 11.07 3.83 -2.11
N PRO A 42 11.78 4.33 -1.08
CA PRO A 42 12.36 3.51 -0.03
C PRO A 42 11.32 2.71 0.75
N LEU A 43 11.68 1.45 1.07
CA LEU A 43 10.87 0.52 1.82
C LEU A 43 11.52 0.21 3.17
N GLU A 44 10.78 0.52 4.24
CA GLU A 44 11.15 0.14 5.60
C GLU A 44 10.89 -1.35 5.84
N ARG A 45 11.59 -1.93 6.81
CA ARG A 45 11.46 -3.36 7.17
C ARG A 45 10.05 -3.73 7.63
N VAL A 46 9.38 -2.81 8.32
CA VAL A 46 8.01 -2.98 8.82
C VAL A 46 7.34 -1.61 8.94
N TYR A 47 6.06 -1.54 8.54
CA TYR A 47 5.21 -0.38 8.72
C TYR A 47 4.17 -0.66 9.81
N THR A 48 3.92 0.35 10.63
CA THR A 48 3.03 0.32 11.78
C THR A 48 2.13 1.56 11.76
N PRO A 49 1.05 1.60 12.56
CA PRO A 49 0.27 2.83 12.76
C PRO A 49 1.08 4.05 13.23
N ALA A 50 2.32 3.88 13.70
CA ALA A 50 3.19 5.00 14.06
C ALA A 50 3.95 5.60 12.88
N ASP A 51 4.00 4.90 11.75
CA ASP A 51 4.73 5.31 10.54
C ASP A 51 3.87 6.11 9.56
N VAL A 52 2.56 6.17 9.79
CA VAL A 52 1.62 6.86 8.91
C VAL A 52 0.77 7.81 9.73
N GLU A 53 0.80 9.08 9.38
CA GLU A 53 -0.13 10.08 9.89
C GLU A 53 -1.23 10.24 8.85
N VAL A 54 -2.41 9.73 9.17
CA VAL A 54 -3.57 9.73 8.28
C VAL A 54 -4.74 10.28 9.07
N ASP A 55 -5.34 11.36 8.58
CA ASP A 55 -6.66 11.76 9.01
C ASP A 55 -7.68 10.86 8.29
N TYR A 56 -8.40 10.06 9.08
CA TYR A 56 -9.34 9.11 8.50
C TYR A 56 -10.44 9.80 7.69
N LEU A 57 -10.94 10.96 8.14
CA LEU A 57 -12.04 11.64 7.47
C LEU A 57 -11.57 12.44 6.26
N GLU A 58 -10.40 13.09 6.36
CA GLU A 58 -9.89 13.93 5.26
C GLU A 58 -9.13 13.13 4.19
N ASP A 59 -8.29 12.17 4.57
CA ASP A 59 -7.41 11.45 3.63
C ASP A 59 -8.04 10.16 3.10
N LEU A 60 -8.83 9.45 3.91
CA LEU A 60 -9.40 8.15 3.54
C LEU A 60 -10.89 8.25 3.16
N GLY A 61 -11.69 8.87 4.02
CA GLY A 61 -13.13 8.98 3.90
C GLY A 61 -13.87 7.64 3.81
N PHE A 62 -15.08 7.69 3.25
CA PHE A 62 -15.89 6.51 2.94
C PHE A 62 -15.99 6.31 1.42
N PRO A 63 -16.11 5.06 0.93
CA PRO A 63 -16.29 4.79 -0.50
C PRO A 63 -17.51 5.55 -1.06
N GLY A 64 -17.39 6.08 -2.29
CA GLY A 64 -18.44 6.87 -2.93
C GLY A 64 -18.54 8.32 -2.46
N GLN A 65 -17.62 8.79 -1.62
CA GLN A 65 -17.53 10.18 -1.16
C GLN A 65 -16.09 10.69 -1.31
N CYS A 66 -15.93 12.02 -1.50
CA CYS A 66 -14.62 12.67 -1.49
C CYS A 66 -13.86 12.31 -0.19
N PRO A 67 -12.55 11.99 -0.22
CA PRO A 67 -11.59 12.09 -1.35
C PRO A 67 -11.56 10.89 -2.31
N PHE A 68 -12.50 9.95 -2.19
CA PHE A 68 -12.60 8.74 -3.01
C PHE A 68 -11.39 7.79 -2.93
N THR A 69 -10.50 7.98 -1.95
CA THR A 69 -9.32 7.13 -1.70
C THR A 69 -9.71 5.66 -1.55
N ARG A 70 -10.89 5.39 -0.97
CA ARG A 70 -11.42 4.03 -0.77
C ARG A 70 -12.37 3.54 -1.89
N GLY A 71 -12.45 4.27 -2.98
CA GLY A 71 -13.24 3.95 -4.16
C GLY A 71 -14.33 4.96 -4.48
N VAL A 72 -14.65 5.09 -5.77
CA VAL A 72 -15.63 6.06 -6.30
C VAL A 72 -17.10 5.62 -6.17
N GLN A 73 -17.35 4.35 -5.84
CA GLN A 73 -18.70 3.81 -5.66
C GLN A 73 -18.90 3.36 -4.21
N PRO A 74 -20.08 3.56 -3.60
CA PRO A 74 -20.32 3.20 -2.20
C PRO A 74 -20.29 1.69 -1.94
N THR A 75 -20.70 0.86 -2.93
CA THR A 75 -20.76 -0.60 -2.79
C THR A 75 -19.62 -1.34 -3.50
N MET A 76 -18.84 -0.64 -4.34
CA MET A 76 -17.76 -1.21 -5.17
C MET A 76 -18.15 -2.59 -5.75
N TYR A 77 -17.26 -3.57 -5.63
CA TYR A 77 -17.39 -4.90 -6.22
C TYR A 77 -18.36 -5.84 -5.49
N ARG A 78 -18.95 -5.41 -4.36
CA ARG A 78 -20.09 -6.12 -3.77
C ARG A 78 -21.37 -5.89 -4.58
N GLY A 79 -21.47 -4.75 -5.26
CA GLY A 79 -22.61 -4.42 -6.13
C GLY A 79 -22.39 -4.85 -7.58
N ARG A 80 -21.27 -4.44 -8.18
CA ARG A 80 -20.93 -4.78 -9.57
C ARG A 80 -19.43 -5.03 -9.69
N LEU A 81 -19.05 -6.17 -10.27
CA LEU A 81 -17.65 -6.47 -10.58
C LEU A 81 -17.05 -5.45 -11.55
N TRP A 82 -15.72 -5.35 -11.57
CA TRP A 82 -15.05 -4.57 -12.60
C TRP A 82 -15.33 -5.16 -13.98
N THR A 83 -15.30 -4.31 -15.01
CA THR A 83 -15.48 -4.80 -16.38
C THR A 83 -14.22 -5.52 -16.82
N MET A 84 -14.32 -6.81 -17.11
CA MET A 84 -13.26 -7.54 -17.79
C MET A 84 -13.18 -7.05 -19.24
N ARG A 85 -12.22 -6.16 -19.52
CA ARG A 85 -12.03 -5.58 -20.85
C ARG A 85 -10.76 -6.14 -21.47
N GLN A 86 -10.92 -7.22 -22.25
CA GLN A 86 -9.82 -7.76 -23.04
C GLN A 86 -9.48 -6.80 -24.17
N TYR A 87 -8.20 -6.45 -24.27
CA TYR A 87 -7.67 -5.87 -25.49
C TYR A 87 -7.73 -6.93 -26.58
N ALA A 88 -8.36 -6.59 -27.70
CA ALA A 88 -8.27 -7.44 -28.87
C ALA A 88 -8.46 -6.61 -30.14
N GLY A 89 -7.72 -7.02 -31.15
CA GLY A 89 -7.57 -6.41 -32.45
C GLY A 89 -6.56 -7.24 -33.23
N TYR A 90 -6.84 -7.49 -34.49
CA TYR A 90 -6.02 -8.27 -35.40
C TYR A 90 -6.22 -7.77 -36.83
N ALA A 91 -5.14 -7.34 -37.47
CA ALA A 91 -5.10 -6.89 -38.87
C ALA A 91 -6.27 -5.97 -39.27
N THR A 92 -7.22 -6.43 -40.09
CA THR A 92 -8.36 -5.62 -40.55
C THR A 92 -9.51 -5.55 -39.55
N ALA A 93 -10.43 -4.61 -39.78
CA ALA A 93 -11.63 -4.47 -38.94
C ALA A 93 -12.51 -5.72 -38.98
N GLU A 94 -12.63 -6.37 -40.14
CA GLU A 94 -13.41 -7.60 -40.32
C GLU A 94 -12.79 -8.76 -39.54
N GLU A 95 -11.48 -8.96 -39.66
CA GLU A 95 -10.76 -10.03 -38.93
C GLU A 95 -10.77 -9.80 -37.41
N SER A 96 -10.67 -8.54 -36.97
CA SER A 96 -10.82 -8.17 -35.56
C SER A 96 -12.23 -8.43 -35.01
N ASN A 97 -13.26 -8.34 -35.86
CA ASN A 97 -14.66 -8.55 -35.49
C ASN A 97 -15.04 -10.03 -35.44
N ALA A 98 -14.46 -10.86 -36.31
CA ALA A 98 -14.71 -12.30 -36.40
C ALA A 98 -14.20 -13.13 -35.20
N ARG A 99 -13.66 -12.47 -34.17
CA ARG A 99 -13.08 -13.09 -32.98
C ARG A 99 -14.12 -13.60 -31.98
#